data_AF-A0A396HF05-F1
#
_entry.id   AF-A0A396HF05-F1
#
_cell.length_a   1.000
_cell.length_b   1.000
_cell.length_c   1.000
_cell.angle_alpha   90.00
_cell.angle_beta   90.00
_cell.angle_gamma   90.00
#
_symmetry.space_group_name_H-M   'P 1'
#
loop_
_entity.id
_entity.type
_entity.pdbx_description
1 polymer ?
#
loop_
_entity_poly.entity_id
_entity_poly.type
_entity_poly.pdbx_seq_one_letter_code
_entity_poly.pdbx_strand_id
1 'polypeptide(L)'
;MATVQAQGHGLGRNLCEGSSSSQRSQNDEFSNLSQVRPIGEFRNFMQTTFCITVGKTNKFNPNQFGWYYESCPKCPRSSRLNNGSYKCGCGEDVEVPFTRLFI
;
A
#
# COMPACT_ATOMS: atom_id res chain seq x y z
N MET A 1 -33.65 -27.56 -42.81
CA MET A 1 -33.91 -26.78 -41.57
C MET A 1 -33.28 -27.56 -40.42
N ALA A 2 -32.35 -27.07 -39.62
CA ALA A 2 -31.77 -25.74 -39.42
C ALA A 2 -30.26 -25.88 -39.10
N THR A 3 -29.50 -24.84 -39.43
CA THR A 3 -28.09 -24.59 -39.05
C THR A 3 -27.97 -24.11 -37.59
N VAL A 4 -26.79 -24.21 -36.96
CA VAL A 4 -26.01 -23.10 -36.34
C VAL A 4 -24.73 -23.61 -35.63
N GLN A 5 -23.60 -23.24 -36.25
CA GLN A 5 -22.27 -22.74 -35.80
C GLN A 5 -21.61 -23.13 -34.46
N ALA A 6 -20.29 -23.36 -34.57
CA ALA A 6 -19.28 -23.51 -33.54
C ALA A 6 -18.79 -22.16 -32.97
N GLN A 7 -18.46 -22.11 -31.67
CA GLN A 7 -17.59 -21.07 -31.09
C GLN A 7 -16.70 -21.66 -29.98
N GLY A 8 -15.38 -21.58 -30.17
CA GLY A 8 -14.37 -21.89 -29.17
C GLY A 8 -14.27 -20.77 -28.13
N HIS A 9 -14.26 -21.15 -26.85
CA HIS A 9 -14.07 -20.21 -25.75
C HIS A 9 -12.58 -20.13 -25.39
N GLY A 10 -11.93 -19.04 -25.80
CA GLY A 10 -10.59 -18.67 -25.35
C GLY A 10 -10.61 -18.19 -23.89
N LEU A 11 -9.81 -18.83 -23.03
CA LEU A 11 -9.51 -18.36 -21.69
C LEU A 11 -8.45 -17.25 -21.76
N GLY A 12 -8.90 -16.00 -21.76
CA GLY A 12 -8.06 -14.81 -21.61
C GLY A 12 -8.70 -13.83 -20.64
N ARG A 13 -8.68 -14.12 -19.33
CA ARG A 13 -9.07 -13.15 -18.30
C ARG A 13 -7.87 -12.26 -18.00
N ASN A 14 -7.80 -11.12 -18.69
CA ASN A 14 -7.02 -9.97 -18.25
C ASN A 14 -7.62 -9.46 -16.94
N LEU A 15 -6.96 -9.75 -15.81
CA LEU A 15 -7.30 -9.21 -14.48
C LEU A 15 -6.53 -7.91 -14.27
N CYS A 16 -6.96 -6.86 -14.95
CA CYS A 16 -6.58 -5.49 -14.63
C CYS A 16 -7.84 -4.64 -14.76
N GLU A 17 -8.52 -4.36 -13.65
CA GLU A 17 -9.24 -3.09 -13.41
C GLU A 17 -9.96 -3.12 -12.06
N GLY A 18 -9.67 -2.10 -11.26
CA GLY A 18 -10.26 -1.90 -9.95
C GLY A 18 -9.49 -0.93 -9.06
N SER A 19 -8.83 0.09 -9.63
CA SER A 19 -8.32 1.21 -8.85
C SER A 19 -9.53 1.99 -8.35
N SER A 20 -9.99 1.74 -7.12
CA SER A 20 -10.96 2.61 -6.47
C SER A 20 -10.40 4.02 -6.50
N SER A 21 -11.09 4.91 -7.22
CA SER A 21 -10.75 6.32 -7.32
C SER A 21 -10.65 6.89 -5.91
N SER A 22 -9.43 7.21 -5.48
CA SER A 22 -9.26 8.05 -4.31
C SER A 22 -9.89 9.40 -4.64
N GLN A 23 -10.88 9.81 -3.85
CA GLN A 23 -11.39 11.18 -3.89
C GLN A 23 -10.22 12.08 -3.54
N ARG A 24 -9.55 12.64 -4.56
CA ARG A 24 -8.51 13.67 -4.38
C ARG A 24 -9.20 14.87 -3.75
N SER A 25 -9.08 15.01 -2.43
CA SER A 25 -9.43 16.26 -1.76
C SER A 25 -8.63 17.38 -2.42
N GLN A 26 -9.33 18.41 -2.89
CA GLN A 26 -8.77 19.59 -3.57
C GLN A 26 -7.97 20.49 -2.62
N ASN A 27 -6.88 19.97 -2.05
CA ASN A 27 -5.88 20.81 -1.40
C ASN A 27 -4.62 20.81 -2.27
N ASP A 28 -4.61 21.72 -3.25
CA ASP A 28 -3.46 22.10 -4.08
C ASP A 28 -2.35 22.82 -3.27
N GLU A 29 -2.22 22.53 -1.97
CA GLU A 29 -1.12 23.03 -1.13
C GLU A 29 0.23 22.38 -1.50
N PHE A 30 0.18 21.22 -2.19
CA PHE A 30 1.36 20.56 -2.76
C PHE A 30 1.99 21.29 -3.96
N SER A 31 1.32 22.29 -4.53
CA SER A 31 1.81 23.03 -5.70
C SER A 31 2.86 24.09 -5.35
N ASN A 32 3.08 24.36 -4.05
CA ASN A 32 4.09 25.31 -3.62
C ASN A 32 5.48 24.66 -3.63
N LEU A 33 6.06 24.55 -4.83
CA LEU A 33 7.39 23.96 -5.09
C LEU A 33 8.53 24.65 -4.30
N SER A 34 8.28 25.79 -3.65
CA SER A 34 9.24 26.44 -2.75
C SER A 34 9.66 25.56 -1.56
N GLN A 35 8.87 24.54 -1.22
CA GLN A 35 9.20 23.56 -0.18
C GLN A 35 9.90 22.30 -0.71
N VAL A 36 10.20 22.22 -2.01
CA VAL A 36 10.95 21.10 -2.57
C VAL A 36 12.43 21.24 -2.19
N ARG A 37 12.94 20.24 -1.48
CA ARG A 37 14.33 20.16 -1.03
C ARG A 37 15.03 18.97 -1.68
N PRO A 38 16.27 19.12 -2.17
CA PRO A 38 17.04 17.99 -2.65
C PRO A 38 17.43 17.07 -1.49
N ILE A 39 17.48 15.76 -1.74
CA ILE A 39 17.82 14.74 -0.73
C ILE A 39 19.19 15.02 -0.07
N GLY A 40 20.13 15.64 -0.79
CA GLY A 40 21.45 16.01 -0.27
C GLY A 40 21.42 17.00 0.90
N GLU A 41 20.36 17.81 1.02
CA GLU A 41 20.20 18.78 2.11
C GLU A 41 19.69 18.16 3.41
N PHE A 42 19.15 16.93 3.39
CA PHE A 42 18.45 16.34 4.54
C PHE A 42 19.35 16.16 5.76
N ARG A 43 20.65 15.95 5.54
CA ARG A 43 21.64 15.80 6.61
C ARG A 43 21.84 17.08 7.43
N ASN A 44 21.45 18.22 6.89
CA ASN A 44 21.65 19.53 7.51
C ASN A 44 20.43 19.97 8.34
N PHE A 45 19.36 19.17 8.38
CA PHE A 45 18.18 19.49 9.18
C PHE A 45 18.45 19.23 10.67
N MET A 46 18.49 20.30 11.45
CA MET A 46 18.77 20.26 12.89
C MET A 46 17.52 20.04 13.75
N GLN A 47 16.34 20.09 13.14
CA GLN A 47 15.04 19.91 13.77
C GLN A 47 14.12 19.11 12.85
N THR A 48 13.06 18.51 13.42
CA THR A 48 12.01 17.86 12.64
C THR A 48 11.48 18.80 11.57
N THR A 49 11.60 18.39 10.32
CA THR A 49 11.30 19.22 9.15
C THR A 49 10.39 18.44 8.21
N PHE A 50 9.29 19.06 7.79
CA PHE A 50 8.39 18.54 6.76
C PHE A 50 8.75 19.22 5.44
N CYS A 51 9.06 18.44 4.40
CA CYS A 51 9.43 18.97 3.09
C CYS A 51 9.02 18.01 1.98
N ILE A 52 9.03 18.51 0.74
CA ILE A 52 8.78 17.72 -0.47
C ILE A 52 10.14 17.40 -1.10
N THR A 53 10.30 16.24 -1.73
CA THR A 53 11.50 15.94 -2.52
C THR A 53 11.14 15.16 -3.76
N VAL A 54 11.95 15.28 -4.80
CA VAL A 54 11.82 14.51 -6.04
C VAL A 54 13.00 13.55 -6.10
N GLY A 55 12.71 12.26 -6.14
CA GLY A 55 13.70 11.20 -6.19
C GLY A 55 13.27 10.07 -7.11
N LYS A 56 14.25 9.28 -7.56
CA LYS A 56 14.01 8.04 -8.29
C LYS A 56 14.18 6.87 -7.32
N THR A 57 13.16 6.01 -7.22
CA THR A 57 13.29 4.75 -6.50
C THR A 57 14.24 3.83 -7.27
N ASN A 58 15.43 3.59 -6.72
CA ASN A 58 16.45 2.77 -7.37
C ASN A 58 16.37 1.29 -6.94
N LYS A 59 15.91 1.01 -5.72
CA LYS A 59 15.84 -0.35 -5.16
C LYS A 59 14.81 -0.44 -4.03
N PHE A 60 14.17 -1.59 -3.90
CA PHE A 60 13.42 -2.00 -2.71
C PHE A 60 14.25 -3.01 -1.91
N ASN A 61 14.41 -2.79 -0.61
CA ASN A 61 15.12 -3.71 0.30
C ASN A 61 14.12 -4.29 1.33
N PRO A 62 13.28 -5.27 0.94
CA PRO A 62 12.49 -6.01 1.93
C PRO A 62 13.43 -6.80 2.85
N ASN A 63 13.04 -6.98 4.11
CA ASN A 63 13.71 -7.95 4.97
C ASN A 63 13.18 -9.37 4.66
N GLN A 64 13.67 -10.40 5.36
CA GLN A 64 13.19 -11.78 5.16
C GLN A 64 11.68 -11.97 5.44
N PHE A 65 11.05 -11.01 6.11
CA PHE A 65 9.62 -10.94 6.40
C PHE A 65 8.86 -9.96 5.46
N GLY A 66 9.52 -9.42 4.44
CA GLY A 66 8.94 -8.50 3.47
C GLY A 66 9.02 -7.02 3.86
N TRP A 67 8.04 -6.28 3.36
CA TRP A 67 7.83 -4.83 3.55
C TRP A 67 6.41 -4.55 4.07
N TYR A 68 5.76 -5.60 4.56
CA TYR A 68 4.42 -5.59 5.08
C TYR A 68 4.34 -6.35 6.40
N TYR A 69 3.27 -6.10 7.13
CA TYR A 69 2.90 -6.86 8.31
C TYR A 69 1.40 -7.10 8.31
N GLU A 70 1.01 -8.22 8.92
CA GLU A 70 -0.37 -8.49 9.24
C GLU A 70 -0.80 -7.63 10.42
N SER A 71 -1.89 -6.90 10.24
CA SER A 71 -2.39 -5.92 11.19
C SER A 71 -3.82 -6.22 11.63
N CYS A 72 -4.20 -5.61 12.74
CA CYS A 72 -5.58 -5.65 13.20
C CYS A 72 -6.50 -4.82 12.25
N PRO A 73 -7.69 -5.33 11.90
CA PRO A 73 -8.68 -4.55 11.17
C PRO A 73 -9.15 -3.29 11.92
N LYS A 74 -9.11 -3.31 13.26
CA LYS A 74 -9.63 -2.25 14.15
C LYS A 74 -8.57 -1.26 14.64
N CYS A 75 -7.27 -1.55 14.49
CA CYS A 75 -6.20 -0.66 14.94
C CYS A 75 -4.90 -0.86 14.12
N PRO A 76 -3.93 0.08 14.14
CA PRO A 76 -2.72 -0.02 13.34
C PRO A 76 -1.67 -1.00 13.91
N ARG A 77 -1.95 -1.66 15.03
CA ARG A 77 -1.00 -2.60 15.64
C ARG A 77 -0.91 -3.89 14.82
N SER A 78 0.26 -4.52 14.85
CA SER A 78 0.44 -5.83 14.26
C SER A 78 -0.45 -6.88 14.93
N SER A 79 -0.98 -7.77 14.12
CA SER A 79 -1.60 -9.01 14.56
C SER A 79 -0.57 -10.13 14.40
N ARG A 80 -0.58 -11.10 15.30
CA ARG A 80 0.34 -12.24 15.27
C ARG A 80 -0.44 -13.53 15.25
N LEU A 81 -0.04 -14.46 14.39
CA LEU A 81 -0.57 -15.81 14.38
C LEU A 81 -0.13 -16.51 15.67
N ASN A 82 -1.09 -16.97 16.47
CA ASN A 82 -0.87 -17.74 17.69
C ASN A 82 -1.89 -18.87 17.75
N ASN A 83 -1.40 -20.12 17.79
CA ASN A 83 -2.21 -21.34 17.86
C ASN A 83 -3.34 -21.39 16.80
N GLY A 84 -3.09 -20.92 15.58
CA GLY A 84 -4.04 -20.97 14.47
C GLY A 84 -5.00 -19.78 14.36
N SER A 85 -4.92 -18.81 15.27
CA SER A 85 -5.74 -17.58 15.24
C SER A 85 -4.83 -16.34 15.26
N TYR A 86 -5.24 -15.25 14.61
CA TYR A 86 -4.51 -13.98 14.76
C TYR A 86 -4.96 -13.28 16.02
N LYS A 87 -4.00 -12.80 16.82
CA LYS A 87 -4.25 -11.99 18.01
C LYS A 87 -3.63 -10.62 17.88
N CYS A 88 -4.36 -9.60 18.30
CA CYS A 88 -3.82 -8.25 18.42
C CYS A 88 -3.66 -7.87 19.91
N GLY A 89 -2.59 -7.14 20.23
CA GLY A 89 -2.38 -6.60 21.57
C GLY A 89 -3.37 -5.51 22.00
N CYS A 90 -4.38 -5.19 21.18
CA CYS A 90 -5.50 -4.33 21.59
C CYS A 90 -6.65 -5.11 22.26
N GLY A 91 -6.56 -6.44 22.37
CA GLY A 91 -7.57 -7.28 23.02
C GLY A 91 -8.69 -7.75 22.09
N GLU A 92 -8.63 -7.39 20.82
CA GLU A 92 -9.59 -7.84 19.80
C GLU A 92 -9.12 -9.12 19.13
N ASP A 93 -10.04 -10.05 18.91
CA ASP A 93 -9.81 -11.22 18.07
C ASP A 93 -9.69 -10.79 16.60
N VAL A 94 -8.72 -11.39 15.91
CA VAL A 94 -8.50 -11.14 14.49
C VAL A 94 -8.75 -12.43 13.74
N GLU A 95 -9.91 -12.51 13.09
CA GLU A 95 -10.26 -13.66 12.24
C GLU A 95 -9.44 -13.63 10.95
N VAL A 96 -9.44 -12.49 10.27
CA VAL A 96 -8.65 -12.23 9.07
C VAL A 96 -7.86 -10.92 9.27
N PRO A 97 -6.52 -10.96 9.24
CA PRO A 97 -5.72 -9.75 9.38
C PRO A 97 -5.74 -8.92 8.09
N PHE A 98 -5.35 -7.64 8.22
CA PHE A 98 -5.09 -6.78 7.07
C PHE A 98 -3.59 -6.64 6.84
N THR A 99 -3.16 -6.91 5.61
CA THR A 99 -1.81 -6.62 5.15
C THR A 99 -1.59 -5.10 5.07
N ARG A 100 -0.66 -4.57 5.87
CA ARG A 100 -0.22 -3.16 5.85
C ARG A 100 1.25 -3.07 5.50
N LEU A 101 1.63 -2.05 4.73
CA LEU A 101 3.03 -1.76 4.45
C LEU A 101 3.70 -1.07 5.64
N PHE A 102 5.00 -1.33 5.85
CA PHE A 102 5.85 -0.47 6.68
C PHE A 102 6.18 0.79 5.87
N ILE A 103 5.46 1.88 6.13
CA ILE A 103 5.71 3.20 5.53
C ILE A 103 6.30 4.10 6.61
#